data_AF-A0A654CBB3-F1
#
_entry.id   AF-A0A654CBB3-F1
#
_cell.length_a   1.000
_cell.length_b   1.000
_cell.length_c   1.000
_cell.angle_alpha   90.00
_cell.angle_beta   90.00
_cell.angle_gamma   90.00
#
_symmetry.space_group_name_H-M   'P 1'
#
loop_
_entity.id
_entity.type
_entity.pdbx_description
1 polymer ?
#
loop_
_entity_poly.entity_id
_entity_poly.type
_entity_poly.pdbx_seq_one_letter_code
_entity_poly.pdbx_strand_id
1 'polypeptide(L)'
;MAKDQHKAQAIAYARQELEDISRELDDLNRLVTAKLTEQKHVAEYLSRLTGEPVSLNEPTSAGAPAAAKGTGPAAPETAAFTPSFDGDKAYHSRAFNKKVVSEAIEMILGEGRPMSAPEINQRHSARAVIPTEMLYRLMYNRVLSGVLMTIDGAFWPESKALPAGYDLAAAKRSSTVAKQ
;
A
#
# COMPACT_ATOMS: atom_id res chain seq x y z
N MET A 1 37.46 -31.36 -30.11
CA MET A 1 36.49 -32.24 -29.41
C MET A 1 36.22 -31.81 -27.97
N ALA A 2 37.20 -31.81 -27.04
CA ALA A 2 36.94 -31.41 -25.63
C ALA A 2 36.56 -29.92 -25.44
N LYS A 3 37.15 -29.00 -26.23
CA LYS A 3 36.81 -27.55 -26.18
C LYS A 3 35.38 -27.25 -26.65
N ASP A 4 34.84 -28.05 -27.55
CA ASP A 4 33.50 -27.83 -28.12
C ASP A 4 32.42 -28.31 -27.15
N GLN A 5 32.70 -29.36 -26.37
CA GLN A 5 31.83 -29.81 -25.28
C GLN A 5 31.77 -28.81 -24.12
N HIS A 6 32.90 -28.20 -23.72
CA HIS A 6 32.89 -27.15 -22.70
C HIS A 6 32.13 -25.89 -23.13
N LYS A 7 32.23 -25.50 -24.40
CA LYS A 7 31.43 -24.39 -24.95
C LYS A 7 29.94 -24.72 -24.96
N ALA A 8 29.56 -25.94 -25.34
CA ALA A 8 28.16 -26.37 -25.33
C ALA A 8 27.57 -26.36 -23.90
N GLN A 9 28.33 -26.79 -22.89
CA GLN A 9 27.91 -26.74 -21.49
C GLN A 9 27.77 -25.31 -20.97
N ALA A 10 28.70 -24.42 -21.31
CA ALA A 10 28.61 -23.00 -20.92
C ALA A 10 27.39 -22.31 -21.54
N ILE A 11 27.07 -22.61 -22.81
CA ILE A 11 25.88 -22.09 -23.49
C ILE A 11 24.60 -22.64 -22.86
N ALA A 12 24.59 -23.92 -22.47
CA ALA A 12 23.43 -24.53 -21.81
C ALA A 12 23.16 -23.88 -20.44
N TYR A 13 24.21 -23.64 -19.64
CA TYR A 13 24.10 -22.96 -18.36
C TYR A 13 23.58 -21.52 -18.51
N ALA A 14 24.14 -20.75 -19.44
CA ALA A 14 23.69 -19.38 -19.70
C ALA A 14 22.22 -19.31 -20.17
N ARG A 15 21.75 -20.32 -20.92
CA ARG A 15 20.33 -20.41 -21.32
C ARG A 15 19.42 -20.68 -20.14
N GLN A 16 19.85 -21.55 -19.23
CA GLN A 16 19.09 -21.85 -18.02
C GLN A 16 18.98 -20.62 -17.10
N GLU A 17 20.10 -19.90 -16.92
CA GLU A 17 20.13 -18.67 -16.12
C GLU A 17 19.23 -17.57 -16.73
N LEU A 18 19.19 -17.44 -18.06
CA LEU A 18 18.25 -16.53 -18.73
C LEU A 18 16.78 -16.93 -18.55
N GLU A 19 16.48 -18.23 -18.51
CA GLU A 19 15.12 -18.72 -18.29
C GLU A 19 14.65 -18.46 -16.86
N ASP A 20 15.55 -18.64 -15.88
CA ASP A 20 15.27 -18.35 -14.47
C ASP A 20 15.02 -16.84 -14.27
N ILE A 21 15.87 -15.98 -14.85
CA ILE A 21 15.68 -14.51 -14.82
C ILE A 21 14.35 -14.11 -15.48
N SER A 22 13.98 -14.77 -16.59
CA SER A 22 12.70 -14.50 -17.25
C SER A 22 11.50 -14.82 -16.35
N ARG A 23 11.56 -15.91 -15.59
CA ARG A 23 10.50 -16.28 -14.63
C ARG A 23 10.41 -15.28 -13.47
N GLU A 24 11.55 -14.85 -12.94
CA GLU A 24 11.59 -13.82 -11.89
C GLU A 24 10.95 -12.50 -12.37
N LEU A 25 11.19 -12.14 -13.63
CA LEU A 25 10.64 -10.92 -14.22
C LEU A 25 9.11 -11.00 -14.40
N ASP A 26 8.60 -12.17 -14.77
CA ASP A 26 7.15 -12.42 -14.84
C ASP A 26 6.49 -12.37 -13.45
N ASP A 27 7.12 -12.94 -12.43
CA ASP A 27 6.60 -12.90 -11.06
C ASP A 27 6.61 -11.48 -10.48
N LEU A 28 7.66 -10.70 -10.76
CA LEU A 28 7.70 -9.28 -10.43
C LEU A 28 6.58 -8.50 -11.12
N ASN A 29 6.32 -8.76 -12.40
CA ASN A 29 5.27 -8.09 -13.15
C ASN A 29 3.87 -8.41 -12.60
N ARG A 30 3.63 -9.66 -12.18
CA ARG A 30 2.41 -10.06 -11.46
C ARG A 30 2.25 -9.30 -10.15
N LEU A 31 3.32 -9.16 -9.38
CA LEU A 31 3.30 -8.44 -8.10
C LEU A 31 3.01 -6.95 -8.30
N VAL A 32 3.63 -6.31 -9.29
CA VAL A 32 3.36 -4.92 -9.67
C VAL A 32 1.90 -4.74 -10.07
N THR A 33 1.37 -5.65 -10.88
CA THR A 33 -0.03 -5.63 -11.31
C THR A 33 -0.99 -5.75 -10.11
N ALA A 34 -0.73 -6.69 -9.20
CA ALA A 34 -1.51 -6.84 -7.98
C ALA A 34 -1.49 -5.57 -7.11
N LYS A 35 -0.31 -4.96 -6.96
CA LYS A 35 -0.15 -3.69 -6.23
C LYS A 35 -0.90 -2.53 -6.89
N LEU A 36 -0.94 -2.47 -8.21
CA LEU A 36 -1.73 -1.48 -8.93
C LEU A 36 -3.23 -1.66 -8.72
N THR A 37 -3.72 -2.91 -8.73
CA THR A 37 -5.14 -3.18 -8.44
C THR A 37 -5.50 -2.80 -7.01
N GLU A 38 -4.61 -3.07 -6.04
CA GLU A 38 -4.79 -2.69 -4.65
C GLU A 38 -4.85 -1.16 -4.51
N GLN A 39 -3.95 -0.44 -5.19
CA GLN A 39 -3.98 1.02 -5.22
C GLN A 39 -5.30 1.56 -5.80
N LYS A 40 -5.81 0.98 -6.89
CA LYS A 40 -7.11 1.34 -7.49
C LYS A 40 -8.25 1.21 -6.49
N HIS A 41 -8.32 0.09 -5.77
CA HIS A 41 -9.35 -0.11 -4.75
C HIS A 41 -9.25 0.91 -3.59
N VAL A 42 -8.01 1.25 -3.17
CA VAL A 42 -7.80 2.28 -2.14
C VAL A 42 -8.23 3.65 -2.62
N ALA A 43 -7.94 4.01 -3.87
CA ALA A 43 -8.36 5.28 -4.44
C ALA A 43 -9.89 5.38 -4.61
N GLU A 44 -10.54 4.30 -5.04
CA GLU A 44 -12.00 4.21 -5.08
C GLU A 44 -12.63 4.37 -3.70
N TYR A 45 -12.05 3.73 -2.68
CA TYR A 45 -12.51 3.85 -1.30
C TYR A 45 -12.36 5.27 -0.76
N LEU A 46 -11.20 5.90 -0.99
CA LEU A 46 -10.96 7.29 -0.61
C LEU A 46 -11.92 8.23 -1.33
N SER A 47 -12.18 8.00 -2.63
CA SER A 47 -13.12 8.81 -3.40
C SER A 47 -14.55 8.72 -2.89
N ARG A 48 -14.99 7.53 -2.45
CA ARG A 48 -16.30 7.37 -1.80
C ARG A 48 -16.40 8.08 -0.45
N LEU A 49 -15.29 8.23 0.26
CA LEU A 49 -15.25 8.92 1.56
C LEU A 49 -15.18 10.44 1.41
N THR A 50 -14.43 10.94 0.44
CA THR A 50 -14.19 12.38 0.25
C THR A 50 -15.16 13.03 -0.74
N GLY A 51 -15.84 12.23 -1.58
CA GLY A 51 -16.69 12.72 -2.66
C GLY A 51 -15.92 13.23 -3.88
N GLU A 52 -14.58 13.18 -3.86
CA GLU A 52 -13.72 13.63 -4.95
C GLU A 52 -12.94 12.45 -5.57
N PRO A 53 -12.78 12.38 -6.91
CA PRO A 53 -12.01 11.32 -7.55
C PRO A 53 -10.53 11.40 -7.17
N VAL A 54 -10.01 10.35 -6.55
CA VAL A 54 -8.58 10.22 -6.25
C VAL A 54 -7.86 9.78 -7.52
N SER A 55 -7.12 10.70 -8.14
CA SER A 55 -6.31 10.41 -9.32
C SER A 55 -5.09 9.58 -8.89
N LEU A 56 -5.04 8.32 -9.29
CA LEU A 56 -3.84 7.49 -9.18
C LEU A 56 -2.97 7.77 -10.40
N ASN A 57 -1.74 8.26 -10.16
CA ASN A 57 -0.74 8.29 -11.21
C ASN A 57 -0.50 6.85 -11.69
N GLU A 58 -0.88 6.58 -12.94
CA GLU A 58 -0.53 5.34 -13.62
C GLU A 58 1.00 5.22 -13.66
N PRO A 59 1.57 4.01 -13.45
CA PRO A 59 2.99 3.82 -13.65
C PRO A 59 3.27 3.96 -15.13
N THR A 60 3.91 5.07 -15.48
CA THR A 60 4.52 5.27 -16.78
C THR A 60 5.42 4.07 -17.08
N SER A 61 4.97 3.20 -17.97
CA SER A 61 5.80 2.15 -18.57
C SER A 61 6.91 2.84 -19.37
N ALA A 62 8.04 3.09 -18.71
CA ALA A 62 9.26 3.51 -19.37
C ALA A 62 9.92 2.26 -19.98
N GLY A 63 9.65 2.00 -21.26
CA GLY A 63 10.34 0.93 -21.99
C GLY A 63 9.72 0.50 -23.31
N ALA A 64 9.53 1.41 -24.27
CA ALA A 64 9.40 1.05 -25.68
C ALA A 64 10.25 2.00 -26.54
N PRO A 65 11.12 1.50 -27.44
CA PRO A 65 11.97 2.35 -28.26
C PRO A 65 11.18 2.96 -29.44
N ALA A 66 11.45 4.25 -29.65
CA ALA A 66 11.15 5.16 -30.76
C ALA A 66 10.47 4.64 -32.05
N ALA A 67 9.43 5.37 -32.50
CA ALA A 67 9.23 5.72 -33.91
C ALA A 67 8.26 6.91 -34.13
N ALA A 68 8.79 7.94 -34.78
CA ALA A 68 8.16 8.85 -35.78
C ALA A 68 7.00 9.81 -35.42
N LYS A 69 7.36 11.10 -35.42
CA LYS A 69 6.60 12.34 -35.70
C LYS A 69 5.27 12.23 -36.47
N GLY A 70 4.29 13.05 -36.06
CA GLY A 70 3.22 13.53 -36.95
C GLY A 70 2.09 14.33 -36.29
N THR A 71 2.31 15.65 -36.13
CA THR A 71 1.33 16.76 -36.29
C THR A 71 -0.10 16.68 -35.73
N GLY A 72 -0.43 17.63 -34.84
CA GLY A 72 -1.70 18.37 -34.92
C GLY A 72 -2.36 18.73 -33.58
N PRO A 73 -2.94 19.94 -33.41
CA PRO A 73 -3.00 20.65 -32.12
C PRO A 73 -4.43 20.82 -31.56
N ALA A 74 -4.57 21.02 -30.24
CA ALA A 74 -5.38 22.09 -29.63
C ALA A 74 -5.63 21.88 -28.12
N ALA A 75 -5.28 22.93 -27.36
CA ALA A 75 -5.92 23.42 -26.15
C ALA A 75 -5.78 22.62 -24.82
N PRO A 76 -5.99 23.28 -23.68
CA PRO A 76 -5.51 24.59 -23.25
C PRO A 76 -4.59 24.42 -22.04
N GLU A 77 -3.98 25.52 -21.61
CA GLU A 77 -3.25 25.70 -20.35
C GLU A 77 -4.06 25.14 -19.17
N THR A 78 -3.87 23.86 -18.83
CA THR A 78 -4.22 23.35 -17.51
C THR A 78 -2.99 23.58 -16.67
N ALA A 79 -3.05 24.68 -15.92
CA ALA A 79 -2.12 25.03 -14.86
C ALA A 79 -1.61 23.74 -14.23
N ALA A 80 -0.30 23.50 -14.40
CA ALA A 80 0.40 22.41 -13.75
C ALA A 80 0.08 22.54 -12.27
N PHE A 81 -0.88 21.74 -11.79
CA PHE A 81 -0.96 21.43 -10.38
C PHE A 81 0.26 20.54 -10.14
N THR A 82 1.40 21.19 -9.94
CA THR A 82 2.41 20.68 -9.05
C THR A 82 1.69 20.52 -7.72
N PRO A 83 1.41 19.30 -7.24
CA PRO A 83 1.27 19.16 -5.81
C PRO A 83 2.59 19.71 -5.28
N SER A 84 2.55 20.88 -4.64
CA SER A 84 3.62 21.36 -3.79
C SER A 84 3.67 20.37 -2.63
N PHE A 85 4.22 19.20 -2.92
CA PHE A 85 4.64 18.22 -1.96
C PHE A 85 5.86 18.88 -1.35
N ASP A 86 5.65 19.57 -0.24
CA ASP A 86 6.70 19.71 0.76
C ASP A 86 7.11 18.27 1.12
N GLY A 87 8.05 17.72 0.34
CA GLY A 87 8.67 16.42 0.51
C GLY A 87 9.49 16.31 1.79
N ASP A 88 9.36 17.29 2.68
CA ASP A 88 10.08 17.46 3.93
C ASP A 88 9.24 17.16 5.18
N LYS A 89 7.96 16.76 5.06
CA LYS A 89 7.24 16.22 6.22
C LYS A 89 7.66 14.77 6.46
N ALA A 90 8.86 14.70 7.06
CA ALA A 90 9.58 13.55 7.55
C ALA A 90 8.70 12.32 7.76
N TYR A 91 9.11 11.20 7.16
CA TYR A 91 8.89 9.90 7.78
C TYR A 91 9.33 10.01 9.24
N HIS A 92 8.38 10.18 10.16
CA HIS A 92 8.71 10.26 11.56
C HIS A 92 9.48 9.01 11.97
N SER A 93 10.39 9.18 12.93
CA SER A 93 11.27 8.09 13.37
C SER A 93 10.45 6.84 13.73
N ARG A 94 11.01 5.65 13.51
CA ARG A 94 10.33 4.38 13.88
C ARG A 94 9.86 4.39 15.35
N ALA A 95 10.61 5.04 16.22
CA ALA A 95 10.25 5.23 17.62
C ALA A 95 8.98 6.10 17.79
N PHE A 96 8.87 7.19 17.05
CA PHE A 96 7.67 8.03 17.05
C PHE A 96 6.45 7.26 16.52
N ASN A 97 6.58 6.58 15.38
CA ASN A 97 5.47 5.79 14.82
C ASN A 97 5.02 4.69 15.79
N LYS A 98 5.96 4.06 16.50
CA LYS A 98 5.63 3.08 17.55
C LYS A 98 4.85 3.74 18.70
N LYS A 99 5.28 4.91 19.17
CA LYS A 99 4.60 5.66 20.23
C LYS A 99 3.16 5.99 19.85
N VAL A 100 2.95 6.51 18.64
CA VAL A 100 1.64 6.87 18.11
C VAL A 100 0.71 5.67 18.05
N VAL A 101 1.19 4.55 17.51
CA VAL A 101 0.41 3.30 17.45
C VAL A 101 0.09 2.79 18.85
N SER A 102 1.05 2.79 19.77
CA SER A 102 0.82 2.35 21.15
C SER A 102 -0.26 3.19 21.84
N GLU A 103 -0.19 4.51 21.71
CA GLU A 103 -1.17 5.44 22.27
C GLU A 103 -2.56 5.24 21.63
N ALA A 104 -2.63 5.06 20.31
CA ALA A 104 -3.88 4.72 19.62
C ALA A 104 -4.51 3.43 20.14
N ILE A 105 -3.71 2.39 20.41
CA ILE A 105 -4.18 1.13 20.99
C ILE A 105 -4.67 1.34 22.42
N GLU A 106 -3.96 2.13 23.24
CA GLU A 106 -4.39 2.47 24.59
C GLU A 106 -5.74 3.20 24.60
N MET A 107 -5.99 4.09 23.63
CA MET A 107 -7.29 4.76 23.48
C MET A 107 -8.42 3.77 23.15
N ILE A 108 -8.20 2.86 22.21
CA ILE A 108 -9.18 1.82 21.85
C ILE A 108 -9.49 0.95 23.07
N LEU A 109 -8.46 0.57 23.84
CA LEU A 109 -8.60 -0.24 25.05
C LEU A 109 -9.31 0.52 26.17
N GLY A 110 -9.07 1.82 26.31
CA GLY A 110 -9.71 2.66 27.33
C GLY A 110 -11.19 2.89 27.06
N GLU A 111 -11.58 3.06 25.79
CA GLU A 111 -12.99 3.22 25.40
C GLU A 111 -13.75 1.89 25.44
N GLY A 112 -13.05 0.77 25.25
CA GLY A 112 -13.65 -0.57 25.26
C GLY A 112 -14.50 -0.87 24.03
N ARG A 113 -14.32 -0.13 22.92
CA ARG A 113 -14.96 -0.40 21.63
C ARG A 113 -14.00 -0.21 20.44
N PRO A 114 -14.22 -0.88 19.31
CA PRO A 114 -13.49 -0.58 18.07
C PRO A 114 -13.59 0.90 17.72
N MET A 115 -12.48 1.50 17.29
CA MET A 115 -12.43 2.91 16.87
C MET A 115 -11.80 3.06 15.50
N SER A 116 -12.34 3.98 14.70
CA SER A 116 -11.80 4.36 13.40
C SER A 116 -10.60 5.31 13.51
N ALA A 117 -9.75 5.38 12.48
CA ALA A 117 -8.62 6.31 12.47
C ALA A 117 -9.04 7.79 12.68
N PRO A 118 -10.14 8.30 12.10
CA PRO A 118 -10.61 9.65 12.39
C PRO A 118 -10.98 9.85 13.87
N GLU A 119 -11.70 8.90 14.49
CA GLU A 119 -12.08 8.98 15.91
C GLU A 119 -10.84 8.97 16.81
N ILE A 120 -9.85 8.13 16.50
CA ILE A 120 -8.59 8.08 17.24
C ILE A 120 -7.85 9.40 17.06
N ASN A 121 -7.72 9.91 15.82
CA ASN A 121 -6.94 11.12 15.55
C ASN A 121 -7.52 12.36 16.27
N GLN A 122 -8.84 12.46 16.40
CA GLN A 122 -9.47 13.57 17.14
C GLN A 122 -9.01 13.67 18.59
N ARG A 123 -8.76 12.51 19.22
CA ARG A 123 -8.37 12.37 20.62
C ARG A 123 -6.85 12.23 20.83
N HIS A 124 -6.12 11.95 19.76
CA HIS A 124 -4.69 11.66 19.82
C HIS A 124 -3.85 12.91 20.17
N SER A 125 -2.84 12.75 21.04
CA SER A 125 -1.97 13.87 21.44
C SER A 125 -1.22 14.48 20.25
N ALA A 126 -0.80 13.63 19.31
CA ALA A 126 -0.10 14.02 18.08
C ALA A 126 -1.00 14.48 16.92
N ARG A 127 -2.29 14.80 17.13
CA ARG A 127 -3.24 15.17 16.06
C ARG A 127 -2.81 16.34 15.17
N ALA A 128 -2.03 17.28 15.73
CA ALA A 128 -1.53 18.45 15.00
C ALA A 128 -0.35 18.10 14.09
N VAL A 129 0.31 16.98 14.36
CA VAL A 129 1.52 16.52 13.67
C VAL A 129 1.16 15.45 12.64
N ILE A 130 0.22 14.57 12.98
CA ILE A 130 -0.10 13.38 12.19
C ILE A 130 -1.47 13.57 11.53
N PRO A 131 -1.53 13.62 10.19
CA PRO A 131 -2.81 13.64 9.49
C PRO A 131 -3.52 12.29 9.64
N THR A 132 -4.85 12.31 9.53
CA THR A 132 -5.69 11.12 9.74
C THR A 132 -5.30 9.97 8.81
N GLU A 133 -4.90 10.27 7.58
CA GLU A 133 -4.45 9.33 6.56
C GLU A 133 -3.17 8.61 7.00
N MET A 134 -2.26 9.32 7.67
CA MET A 134 -1.02 8.73 8.19
C MET A 134 -1.31 7.81 9.36
N LEU A 135 -2.21 8.22 10.28
CA LEU A 135 -2.63 7.36 11.38
C LEU A 135 -3.31 6.09 10.86
N TYR A 136 -4.19 6.22 9.86
CA TYR A 136 -4.81 5.08 9.19
C TYR A 136 -3.75 4.13 8.62
N ARG A 137 -2.76 4.63 7.88
CA ARG A 137 -1.66 3.81 7.34
C ARG A 137 -0.87 3.10 8.45
N LEU A 138 -0.56 3.79 9.54
CA LEU A 138 0.16 3.21 10.67
C LEU A 138 -0.63 2.08 11.34
N MET A 139 -1.93 2.26 11.54
CA MET A 139 -2.82 1.26 12.12
C MET A 139 -3.05 0.09 11.17
N TYR A 140 -3.24 0.36 9.87
CA TYR A 140 -3.41 -0.68 8.85
C TYR A 140 -2.17 -1.56 8.72
N ASN A 141 -0.97 -1.00 8.78
CA ASN A 141 0.27 -1.79 8.81
C ASN A 141 0.31 -2.76 10.00
N ARG A 142 -0.33 -2.42 11.12
CA ARG A 142 -0.45 -3.32 12.28
C ARG A 142 -1.45 -4.44 12.06
N VAL A 143 -2.50 -4.17 11.28
CA VAL A 143 -3.45 -5.19 10.82
C VAL A 143 -2.73 -6.20 9.92
N LEU A 144 -1.96 -5.73 8.94
CA LEU A 144 -1.16 -6.60 8.08
C LEU A 144 -0.16 -7.46 8.87
N SER A 145 0.40 -6.92 9.96
CA SER A 145 1.31 -7.67 10.83
C SER A 145 0.64 -8.68 11.77
N GLY A 146 -0.69 -8.76 11.80
CA GLY A 146 -1.43 -9.64 12.70
C GLY A 146 -1.40 -9.21 14.17
N VAL A 147 -1.39 -7.89 14.41
CA VAL A 147 -1.43 -7.33 15.78
C VAL A 147 -2.80 -6.72 16.07
N LEU A 148 -3.45 -6.20 15.04
CA LEU A 148 -4.78 -5.59 15.10
C LEU A 148 -5.71 -6.28 14.11
N MET A 149 -6.99 -6.29 14.42
CA MET A 149 -8.05 -6.64 13.47
C MET A 149 -8.82 -5.39 13.07
N THR A 150 -9.38 -5.42 11.86
CA THR A 150 -10.29 -4.39 11.36
C THR A 150 -11.72 -4.89 11.29
N ILE A 151 -12.66 -4.09 11.79
CA ILE A 151 -14.09 -4.33 11.73
C ILE A 151 -14.71 -3.08 11.12
N ASP A 152 -15.22 -3.19 9.89
CA ASP A 152 -15.87 -2.08 9.18
C ASP A 152 -15.05 -0.78 9.16
N GLY A 153 -13.73 -0.88 9.04
CA GLY A 153 -12.80 0.27 9.05
C GLY A 153 -12.43 0.81 10.44
N ALA A 154 -12.93 0.19 11.51
CA ALA A 154 -12.50 0.42 12.90
C ALA A 154 -11.47 -0.62 13.33
N PHE A 155 -10.53 -0.21 14.18
CA PHE A 155 -9.43 -1.06 14.66
C PHE A 155 -9.74 -1.65 16.04
N TRP A 156 -9.36 -2.91 16.24
CA TRP A 156 -9.45 -3.59 17.53
C TRP A 156 -8.22 -4.48 17.79
N PRO A 157 -7.71 -4.59 19.02
CA PRO A 157 -6.58 -5.47 19.32
C PRO A 157 -6.90 -6.96 19.20
N GLU A 158 -6.01 -7.74 18.57
CA GLU A 158 -6.23 -9.19 18.37
C GLU A 158 -6.32 -9.99 19.67
N SER A 159 -5.62 -9.54 20.72
CA SER A 159 -5.54 -10.22 22.01
C SER A 159 -6.77 -10.02 22.90
N LYS A 160 -7.76 -9.21 22.47
CA LYS A 160 -8.92 -8.85 23.28
C LYS A 160 -10.21 -9.35 22.65
N ALA A 161 -11.10 -9.87 23.51
CA ALA A 161 -12.45 -10.22 23.10
C ALA A 161 -13.17 -8.98 22.59
N LEU A 162 -13.96 -9.15 21.52
CA LEU A 162 -14.73 -8.06 20.97
C LEU A 162 -15.93 -7.71 21.85
N PRO A 163 -16.37 -6.45 21.85
CA PRO A 163 -17.59 -6.07 22.54
C PRO A 163 -18.82 -6.78 21.94
N ALA A 164 -19.85 -6.96 22.76
CA ALA A 164 -21.10 -7.55 22.31
C ALA A 164 -21.72 -6.73 21.17
N GLY A 165 -22.09 -7.40 20.07
CA GLY A 165 -22.69 -6.78 18.89
C GLY A 165 -21.76 -6.59 17.69
N TYR A 166 -20.48 -6.92 17.80
CA TYR A 166 -19.53 -6.88 16.68
C TYR A 166 -19.24 -8.26 16.09
N ASP A 167 -19.23 -8.37 14.76
CA ASP A 167 -19.07 -9.64 14.04
C ASP A 167 -17.63 -9.90 13.57
N LEU A 168 -17.05 -11.02 14.06
CA LEU A 168 -15.73 -11.53 13.68
C LEU A 168 -15.65 -12.00 12.23
N ALA A 169 -16.78 -12.39 11.63
CA ALA A 169 -16.81 -12.88 10.25
C ALA A 169 -16.49 -11.77 9.24
N ALA A 170 -16.76 -10.51 9.58
CA ALA A 170 -16.31 -9.36 8.80
C ALA A 170 -14.78 -9.20 8.87
N ALA A 171 -14.19 -9.30 10.06
CA ALA A 171 -12.76 -9.11 10.28
C ALA A 171 -11.87 -10.19 9.65
N LYS A 172 -12.29 -11.46 9.70
CA LYS A 172 -11.50 -12.60 9.16
C LYS A 172 -11.46 -12.65 7.63
N ARG A 173 -12.49 -12.12 6.96
CA ARG A 173 -12.53 -12.05 5.49
C ARG A 173 -11.41 -11.15 4.95
N SER A 174 -11.02 -10.12 5.69
CA SER A 174 -9.94 -9.19 5.29
C SER A 174 -8.53 -9.72 5.59
N SER A 175 -8.34 -10.51 6.66
CA SER A 175 -7.01 -11.02 7.03
C SER A 175 -6.59 -12.29 6.28
N THR A 176 -7.56 -13.08 5.79
CA THR A 176 -7.26 -14.33 5.05
C THR A 176 -6.70 -14.06 3.65
N VAL A 177 -6.99 -12.88 3.07
CA VAL A 177 -6.47 -12.47 1.75
C VAL A 177 -5.00 -12.05 1.80
N ALA A 178 -4.45 -11.72 2.98
CA ALA A 178 -3.07 -11.24 3.13
C ALA A 178 -2.02 -12.36 3.36
N LYS A 179 -2.41 -13.64 3.30
CA LYS A 179 -1.54 -14.80 3.57
C LYS A 179 -1.41 -15.81 2.42
N GLN A 180 -1.82 -15.46 1.20
CA GLN A 180 -1.59 -16.27 0.01
C GLN A 180 -0.51 -15.67 -0.88
#